data_AF-A0A354CJI3-F1
#
_entry.id   AF-A0A354CJI3-F1
#
_cell.length_a   1.000
_cell.length_b   1.000
_cell.length_c   1.000
_cell.angle_alpha   90.00
_cell.angle_beta   90.00
_cell.angle_gamma   90.00
#
_symmetry.space_group_name_H-M   'P 1'
#
loop_
_entity.id
_entity.type
_entity.pdbx_description
1 polymer ?
#
loop_
_entity_poly.entity_id
_entity_poly.type
_entity_poly.pdbx_seq_one_letter_code
_entity_poly.pdbx_strand_id
1 'polypeptide(L)' 'QCRGSLLIITHSTRILESLHVDVTHVMEEGKIAREGDASLVDEINENGFEDIKA' A
#
# COMPACT_ATOMS: atom_id res chain seq x y z
N GLN A 1 5.77 9.01 26.06
CA GLN A 1 6.05 8.51 24.70
C GLN A 1 4.70 8.35 24.00
N CYS A 2 4.42 9.11 22.94
CA CYS A 2 3.14 9.02 22.24
C CYS A 2 3.15 7.82 21.29
N ARG A 3 2.13 6.97 21.37
CA ARG A 3 1.90 5.86 20.42
C ARG A 3 0.98 6.37 19.32
N GLY A 4 1.55 7.14 18.39
CA GLY A 4 0.82 7.62 17.22
C GLY A 4 0.85 6.58 16.11
N SER A 5 -0.23 6.54 15.32
CA SER A 5 -0.30 5.78 14.07
C SER A 5 -0.52 6.77 12.92
N LEU A 6 0.01 6.46 11.74
CA LEU A 6 -0.11 7.28 10.55
C LEU A 6 -0.81 6.45 9.47
N LEU A 7 -1.92 6.96 8.96
CA LEU A 7 -2.60 6.39 7.80
C LEU A 7 -2.36 7.32 6.61
N ILE A 8 -1.79 6.76 5.54
CA ILE A 8 -1.52 7.46 4.29
C ILE A 8 -2.40 6.81 3.22
N ILE A 9 -3.19 7.62 2.52
CA ILE A 9 -4.02 7.16 1.40
C ILE A 9 -3.46 7.79 0.13
N THR A 10 -2.99 6.94 -0.77
CA THR A 10 -2.38 7.36 -2.03
C THR A 10 -2.73 6.37 -3.13
N HIS A 11 -2.88 6.88 -4.35
CA HIS A 11 -2.87 6.08 -5.57
C HIS A 11 -1.51 6.16 -6.29
N SER A 12 -0.63 7.06 -5.82
CA SER A 12 0.72 7.22 -6.35
C SER A 12 1.68 6.38 -5.53
N THR A 13 2.39 5.48 -6.20
CA THR A 13 3.28 4.51 -5.58
C THR A 13 4.66 5.11 -5.27
N ARG A 14 5.02 6.23 -5.92
CA ARG A 14 6.29 6.95 -5.71
C ARG A 14 6.51 7.45 -4.28
N ILE A 15 5.45 7.85 -3.58
CA ILE A 15 5.59 8.32 -2.19
C ILE A 15 6.01 7.18 -1.25
N LEU A 16 5.69 5.94 -1.63
CA LEU A 16 5.97 4.76 -0.83
C LEU A 16 7.44 4.34 -0.94
N GLU A 17 8.15 4.69 -2.02
CA GLU A 17 9.62 4.47 -2.15
C GLU A 17 10.43 5.20 -1.06
N SER A 18 9.88 6.29 -0.51
CA SER A 18 10.55 7.14 0.48
C SER A 18 10.07 6.90 1.91
N LEU A 19 9.15 5.96 2.13
CA LEU A 19 8.50 5.74 3.42
C LEU A 19 8.56 4.26 3.81
N HIS A 20 8.94 3.99 5.06
CA HIS A 20 8.81 2.66 5.63
C HIS A 20 7.38 2.48 6.14
N VAL A 21 6.66 1.51 5.60
CA VAL A 21 5.28 1.18 6.00
C VAL A 21 5.26 -0.17 6.70
N ASP A 22 4.50 -0.26 7.80
CA ASP A 22 4.32 -1.51 8.52
C ASP A 22 3.26 -2.40 7.84
N VAL A 23 2.21 -1.79 7.31
CA VAL A 23 1.08 -2.48 6.67
C VAL A 23 0.59 -1.67 5.46
N THR A 24 0.34 -2.38 4.36
CA THR A 24 -0.14 -1.88 3.08
C THR A 24 -1.50 -2.51 2.80
N HIS A 25 -2.47 -1.68 2.38
CA HIS A 25 -3.79 -2.14 1.97
C HIS A 25 -4.11 -1.59 0.59
N VAL A 26 -4.58 -2.44 -0.32
CA VAL A 26 -5.09 -2.03 -1.62
C VAL A 26 -6.60 -2.13 -1.60
N MET A 27 -7.26 -1.06 -2.03
CA MET A 27 -8.72 -0.97 -2.08
C MET A 27 -9.23 -1.07 -3.52
N GLU A 28 -10.26 -1.88 -3.73
CA GLU A 28 -10.99 -2.01 -4.99
C GLU A 28 -12.49 -2.09 -4.66
N GLU A 29 -13.33 -1.40 -5.43
CA GLU A 29 -14.80 -1.34 -5.25
C GLU A 29 -15.25 -1.06 -3.78
N GLY A 30 -14.48 -0.24 -3.06
CA GLY A 30 -14.78 0.13 -1.68
C GLY A 30 -14.48 -0.96 -0.63
N LYS A 31 -13.73 -2.01 -0.99
CA LYS A 31 -13.28 -3.08 -0.10
C LYS A 31 -11.76 -3.22 -0.16
N ILE A 32 -11.17 -3.82 0.88
CA ILE A 32 -9.76 -4.20 0.85
C ILE A 32 -9.64 -5.46 -0.02
N ALA A 33 -8.97 -5.33 -1.16
CA ALA A 33 -8.74 -6.43 -2.11
C ALA A 33 -7.47 -7.22 -1.76
N ARG A 34 -6.44 -6.52 -1.28
CA ARG A 34 -5.16 -7.08 -0.82
C ARG A 34 -4.66 -6.36 0.42
N GLU A 35 -3.96 -7.10 1.26
CA GLU A 35 -3.22 -6.61 2.42
C GLU A 35 -1.85 -7.28 2.43
N GLY A 36 -0.83 -6.54 2.85
CA GLY A 36 0.55 -7.02 2.93
C GLY A 36 1.42 -6.05 3.72
N ASP A 37 2.72 -6.33 3.78
CA ASP A 37 3.70 -5.42 4.37
C ASP A 37 4.29 -4.49 3.27
N ALA A 38 5.50 -3.98 3.49
CA ALA A 38 6.20 -3.17 2.51
C ALA A 38 6.47 -3.91 1.18
N SER A 39 6.57 -5.24 1.16
CA SER A 39 6.83 -5.99 -0.09
C SER A 39 5.70 -5.85 -1.10
N LEU A 40 4.46 -5.65 -0.63
CA LEU A 40 3.30 -5.41 -1.49
C LEU A 40 3.44 -4.09 -2.25
N VAL A 41 4.09 -3.09 -1.65
CA VAL A 41 4.39 -1.83 -2.34
C VAL A 41 5.37 -2.06 -3.48
N ASP A 42 6.42 -2.85 -3.24
CA ASP A 42 7.44 -3.14 -4.24
C ASP A 42 6.81 -3.87 -5.45
N GLU A 43 5.95 -4.86 -5.18
CA GLU A 43 5.18 -5.56 -6.22
C GLU A 43 4.30 -4.61 -7.05
N ILE A 44 3.60 -3.67 -6.40
CA ILE A 44 2.78 -2.67 -7.08
C ILE A 44 3.64 -1.70 -7.89
N ASN A 45 4.81 -1.34 -7.39
CA ASN A 45 5.74 -0.46 -8.11
C ASN A 45 6.28 -1.13 -9.38
N GLU A 46 6.57 -2.43 -9.32
CA GLU A 46 7.11 -3.20 -10.45
C GLU A 46 6.03 -3.59 -11.47
N ASN A 47 4.90 -4.12 -11.01
CA ASN A 47 3.86 -4.72 -11.85
C ASN A 47 2.62 -3.83 -12.05
N GLY A 48 2.55 -2.70 -11.33
CA GLY A 48 1.36 -1.86 -11.28
C GLY A 48 0.23 -2.48 -10.45
N PHE A 49 -0.94 -1.86 -10.51
CA PHE A 49 -2.15 -2.37 -9.82
C PHE A 49 -2.91 -3.44 -10.61
N GLU A 50 -2.47 -3.78 -11.83
CA GLU A 50 -3.22 -4.71 -12.70
C GLU A 50 -3.23 -6.14 -12.18
N ASP A 51 -2.12 -6.59 -11.60
CA ASP A 51 -1.99 -7.94 -11.03
C ASP A 51 -2.73 -8.12 -9.69
N ILE A 52 -3.21 -7.01 -9.11
CA ILE A 52 -3.98 -7.02 -7.86
C ILE A 52 -5.48 -7.15 -8.10
N LYS A 53 -5.95 -6.99 -9.34
CA LYS A 53 -7.35 -7.21 -9.69
C LYS A 53 -7.75 -8.65 -9.38
N ALA A 54 -8.81 -8.81 -8.60
CA ALA A 54 -9.39 -10.11 -8.26
C ALA A 54 -10.16 -10.73 -9.44
#